data_AF-A0A2V1JZR5-F1
#
_entry.id   AF-A0A2V1JZR5-F1
#
_cell.length_a   1.000
_cell.length_b   1.000
_cell.length_c   1.000
_cell.angle_alpha   90.00
_cell.angle_beta   90.00
_cell.angle_gamma   90.00
#
_symmetry.space_group_name_H-M   'P 1'
#
loop_
_entity.id
_entity.type
_entity.pdbx_description
1 polymer ?
#
loop_
_entity_poly.entity_id
_entity_poly.type
_entity_poly.pdbx_seq_one_letter_code
_entity_poly.pdbx_strand_id
1 'polypeptide(L)'
;MSKASGSTDSVTRSGISSGALEIRDGAAQTATGQDAETVVAGLDREVLSGDGANGLDKTWDGEQLKRQVQAEAQIVAAFGQQAHQTVETYTQKARETLYERLETASEQERAEIQARLDEVLLEERVLNVLIGAVTGMGGSAVTKEALSAAADEMRKIMIEDSRTFVGVVDDEGNVLDNISGPSVGVRGDGIKLGGTRADLDALCGSDNKRCMTNDDGSLALNDKGQVQWNRDGAGGQSLAAWLGTEDGQKMAGLTGGIQGMKGTLFGRQYESGSWQDKLIEAFAGTHDYVGGSLSGLYDEQGNAARGRSDMKVFLHDRWSEIAIPVSAPFAAAEALPPEVWNAISILLREMR
;
A
#
# COMPACT_ATOMS: atom_id res chain seq x y z
N MET A 1 -24.71 -12.41 22.63
CA MET A 1 -24.20 -11.03 22.85
C MET A 1 -23.07 -11.08 23.86
N SER A 2 -21.84 -11.36 23.41
CA SER A 2 -20.64 -11.27 24.23
C SER A 2 -20.16 -9.82 24.22
N LYS A 3 -20.23 -9.14 25.38
CA LYS A 3 -19.58 -7.84 25.56
C LYS A 3 -18.09 -8.10 25.74
N ALA A 4 -17.28 -7.85 24.70
CA ALA A 4 -15.86 -7.65 24.89
C ALA A 4 -15.67 -6.30 25.60
N SER A 5 -15.52 -6.32 26.93
CA SER A 5 -15.05 -5.18 27.69
C SER A 5 -13.53 -5.13 27.58
N GLY A 6 -12.99 -4.10 26.92
CA GLY A 6 -11.58 -3.78 27.06
C GLY A 6 -11.28 -3.48 28.53
N SER A 7 -10.27 -4.17 29.08
CA SER A 7 -9.74 -3.87 30.41
C SER A 7 -8.98 -2.54 30.34
N THR A 8 -9.27 -1.60 31.24
CA THR A 8 -8.43 -0.41 31.47
C THR A 8 -7.08 -0.79 32.10
N ASP A 9 -6.97 -2.02 32.62
CA ASP A 9 -5.77 -2.54 33.25
C ASP A 9 -5.15 -3.59 32.32
N SER A 10 -4.27 -3.15 31.43
CA SER A 10 -3.33 -4.05 30.75
C SER A 10 -2.01 -4.01 31.52
N VAL A 11 -1.76 -5.04 32.32
CA VAL A 11 -0.47 -5.21 32.99
C VAL A 11 0.50 -5.81 31.99
N THR A 12 1.24 -4.97 31.27
CA THR A 12 2.40 -5.42 30.49
C THR A 12 3.52 -5.71 31.48
N ARG A 13 3.72 -6.98 31.85
CA ARG A 13 4.89 -7.35 32.65
C ARG A 13 6.12 -7.28 31.74
N SER A 14 7.07 -6.40 32.07
CA SER A 14 8.41 -6.45 31.49
C SER A 14 8.97 -7.87 31.62
N GLY A 15 9.41 -8.46 30.51
CA GLY A 15 10.02 -9.80 30.49
C GLY A 15 11.39 -9.87 31.19
N ILE A 16 11.86 -8.79 31.82
CA ILE A 16 13.19 -8.70 32.43
C ILE A 16 13.17 -8.87 33.97
N SER A 17 12.05 -8.70 34.68
CA SER A 17 12.14 -8.47 36.15
C SER A 17 11.34 -9.40 37.08
N SER A 18 11.29 -10.71 36.81
CA SER A 18 10.94 -11.71 37.83
C SER A 18 12.12 -12.59 38.28
N GLY A 19 13.32 -12.38 37.71
CA GLY A 19 14.52 -13.13 38.09
C GLY A 19 15.02 -12.76 39.50
N ALA A 20 15.43 -13.76 40.28
CA ALA A 20 16.13 -13.54 41.54
C ALA A 20 17.50 -12.87 41.25
N LEU A 21 17.71 -11.66 41.78
CA LEU A 21 19.00 -10.96 41.71
C LEU A 21 19.80 -11.31 42.97
N GLU A 22 20.99 -11.88 42.78
CA GLU A 22 21.93 -12.23 43.84
C GLU A 22 23.26 -11.51 43.59
N ILE A 23 23.65 -10.60 44.50
CA ILE A 23 24.98 -9.98 44.47
C ILE A 23 25.96 -10.97 45.12
N ARG A 24 26.74 -11.67 44.29
CA ARG A 24 27.59 -12.80 44.71
C ARG A 24 28.85 -12.39 45.48
N ASP A 25 29.25 -11.12 45.40
CA ASP A 25 30.42 -10.58 46.09
C ASP A 25 30.06 -9.31 46.86
N GLY A 26 29.68 -9.48 48.12
CA GLY A 26 29.29 -8.36 48.98
C GLY A 26 30.46 -7.44 49.34
N ALA A 27 31.69 -7.95 49.40
CA ALA A 27 32.86 -7.16 49.79
C ALA A 27 33.28 -6.18 48.68
N ALA A 28 33.23 -6.62 47.42
CA ALA A 28 33.43 -5.75 46.27
C ALA A 28 32.31 -4.69 46.15
N GLN A 29 31.07 -5.06 46.48
CA GLN A 29 29.94 -4.14 46.48
C GLN A 29 30.07 -3.04 47.55
N THR A 30 30.47 -3.39 48.77
CA THR A 30 30.70 -2.39 49.83
C THR A 30 31.81 -1.40 49.46
N ALA A 31 32.80 -1.80 48.65
CA ALA A 31 33.85 -0.91 48.15
C ALA A 31 33.33 0.19 47.20
N THR A 32 32.11 0.04 46.63
CA THR A 32 31.45 1.09 45.85
C THR A 32 30.68 2.11 46.71
N GLY A 33 30.74 1.96 48.04
CA GLY A 33 30.09 2.87 49.00
C GLY A 33 28.64 2.53 49.34
N GLN A 34 28.11 1.38 48.90
CA GLN A 34 26.76 0.90 49.23
C GLN A 34 26.80 -0.60 49.53
N ASP A 35 26.09 -1.06 50.56
CA ASP A 35 25.94 -2.50 50.80
C ASP A 35 24.95 -3.14 49.81
N ALA A 36 25.07 -4.45 49.64
CA ALA A 36 24.26 -5.21 48.67
C ALA A 36 22.76 -5.12 48.96
N GLU A 37 22.35 -5.02 50.22
CA GLU A 37 20.95 -4.95 50.62
C GLU A 37 20.33 -3.59 50.24
N THR A 38 21.08 -2.51 50.46
CA THR A 38 20.73 -1.15 50.06
C THR A 38 20.63 -1.01 48.54
N VAL A 39 21.57 -1.62 47.79
CA VAL A 39 21.52 -1.62 46.32
C VAL A 39 20.29 -2.38 45.81
N VAL A 40 19.99 -3.55 46.38
CA VAL A 40 18.82 -4.33 46.00
C VAL A 40 17.51 -3.61 46.35
N ALA A 41 17.45 -2.94 47.50
CA ALA A 41 16.30 -2.16 47.94
C ALA A 41 16.10 -0.86 47.15
N GLY A 42 17.18 -0.28 46.60
CA GLY A 42 17.14 0.92 45.77
C GLY A 42 16.76 0.67 44.31
N LEU A 43 16.60 -0.59 43.89
CA LEU A 43 16.12 -0.92 42.55
C LEU A 43 14.63 -0.60 42.47
N ASP A 44 14.29 0.38 41.62
CA ASP A 44 12.91 0.66 41.26
C ASP A 44 12.37 -0.49 40.38
N ARG A 45 11.63 -1.39 41.03
CA ARG A 45 10.98 -2.55 40.38
C ARG A 45 9.53 -2.24 39.99
N GLU A 46 9.07 -1.03 40.27
CA GLU A 46 7.70 -0.58 40.01
C GLU A 46 7.60 0.22 38.70
N VAL A 47 8.69 0.34 37.93
CA VAL A 47 8.66 0.97 36.60
C VAL A 47 7.74 0.20 35.65
N LEU A 48 6.50 0.65 35.58
CA LEU A 48 5.52 0.25 34.59
C LEU A 48 5.80 1.02 33.29
N SER A 49 5.55 0.39 32.16
CA SER A 49 5.57 1.08 30.86
C SER A 49 4.55 2.22 30.88
N GLY A 50 5.01 3.46 31.08
CA GLY A 50 4.17 4.66 31.14
C GLY A 50 4.58 5.71 32.20
N ASP A 51 5.36 5.35 33.23
CA ASP A 51 5.50 6.19 34.43
C ASP A 51 6.66 7.22 34.41
N GLY A 52 7.15 7.61 33.23
CA GLY A 52 8.24 8.59 33.11
C GLY A 52 8.20 9.45 31.86
N ALA A 53 9.13 10.40 31.74
CA ALA A 53 9.28 11.30 30.57
C ALA A 53 9.59 10.55 29.24
N ASN A 54 9.85 9.24 29.30
CA ASN A 54 10.02 8.34 28.16
C ASN A 54 8.91 7.26 28.08
N GLY A 55 7.83 7.41 28.84
CA GLY A 55 6.65 6.55 28.75
C GLY A 55 6.02 6.71 27.37
N LEU A 56 5.56 5.60 26.78
CA LEU A 56 4.75 5.64 25.56
C LEU A 56 3.50 6.47 25.85
N ASP A 57 3.48 7.71 25.40
CA ASP A 57 2.33 8.60 25.57
C ASP A 57 1.15 7.98 24.82
N LYS A 58 0.09 7.64 25.55
CA LYS A 58 -1.14 7.08 24.97
C LYS A 58 -1.97 8.23 24.42
N THR A 59 -1.46 8.92 23.40
CA THR A 59 -2.16 10.02 22.72
C THR A 59 -3.28 9.56 21.79
N TRP A 60 -3.78 8.31 21.93
CA TRP A 60 -4.82 7.78 21.07
C TRP A 60 -6.19 7.90 21.74
N ASP A 61 -7.14 8.53 21.06
CA ASP A 61 -8.55 8.58 21.48
C ASP A 61 -9.19 7.22 21.17
N GLY A 62 -9.44 6.43 22.20
CA GLY A 62 -10.01 5.09 22.04
C GLY A 62 -11.47 5.07 21.57
N GLU A 63 -12.22 6.13 21.81
CA GLU A 63 -13.58 6.26 21.27
C GLU A 63 -13.55 6.67 19.80
N GLN A 64 -12.61 7.54 19.39
CA GLN A 64 -12.36 7.82 17.98
C GLN A 64 -11.88 6.58 17.24
N LEU A 65 -10.90 5.85 17.78
CA LEU A 65 -10.38 4.62 17.19
C LEU A 65 -11.50 3.58 17.05
N LYS A 66 -12.32 3.40 18.08
CA LYS A 66 -13.46 2.46 18.05
C LYS A 66 -14.49 2.84 17.00
N ARG A 67 -14.84 4.13 16.87
CA ARG A 67 -15.75 4.61 15.81
C ARG A 67 -15.17 4.35 14.42
N GLN A 68 -13.88 4.61 14.24
CA GLN A 68 -13.19 4.35 12.98
C GLN A 68 -13.18 2.86 12.63
N VAL A 69 -12.78 2.00 13.57
CA VAL A 69 -12.79 0.53 13.40
C VAL A 69 -14.20 0.01 13.11
N GLN A 70 -15.24 0.56 13.75
CA GLN A 70 -16.63 0.17 13.46
C GLN A 70 -17.10 0.61 12.07
N ALA A 71 -16.75 1.82 11.64
CA ALA A 71 -17.08 2.31 10.30
C ALA A 71 -16.35 1.48 9.23
N GLU A 72 -15.06 1.22 9.42
CA GLU A 72 -14.26 0.36 8.54
C GLU A 72 -14.83 -1.07 8.49
N ALA A 73 -15.21 -1.66 9.63
CA ALA A 73 -15.84 -2.97 9.67
C ALA A 73 -17.20 -3.02 8.94
N GLN A 74 -17.99 -1.93 8.99
CA GLN A 74 -19.25 -1.84 8.24
C GLN A 74 -19.02 -1.74 6.73
N ILE A 75 -18.03 -0.94 6.30
CA ILE A 75 -17.64 -0.84 4.88
C ILE A 75 -17.14 -2.19 4.38
N VAL A 76 -16.28 -2.86 5.15
CA VAL A 76 -15.75 -4.19 4.88
C VAL A 76 -16.87 -5.24 4.78
N ALA A 77 -17.85 -5.21 5.68
CA ALA A 77 -18.99 -6.10 5.64
C ALA A 77 -19.89 -5.85 4.41
N ALA A 78 -20.16 -4.58 4.09
CA ALA A 78 -20.94 -4.21 2.91
C ALA A 78 -20.23 -4.59 1.61
N PHE A 79 -18.92 -4.33 1.53
CA PHE A 79 -18.07 -4.79 0.43
C PHE A 79 -18.13 -6.30 0.30
N GLY A 80 -17.92 -7.04 1.39
CA GLY A 80 -17.98 -8.51 1.38
C GLY A 80 -19.29 -9.09 0.86
N GLN A 81 -20.42 -8.52 1.28
CA GLN A 81 -21.75 -8.96 0.85
C GLN A 81 -22.00 -8.74 -0.64
N GLN A 82 -21.51 -7.63 -1.20
CA GLN A 82 -21.75 -7.27 -2.60
C GLN A 82 -20.65 -7.79 -3.55
N ALA A 83 -19.42 -7.92 -3.06
CA ALA A 83 -18.25 -8.24 -3.87
C ALA A 83 -18.31 -9.67 -4.41
N HIS A 84 -18.69 -10.67 -3.60
CA HIS A 84 -18.78 -12.06 -4.08
C HIS A 84 -19.72 -12.18 -5.29
N GLN A 85 -20.93 -11.65 -5.17
CA GLN A 85 -21.93 -11.72 -6.25
C GLN A 85 -21.50 -10.90 -7.48
N THR A 86 -20.87 -9.74 -7.27
CA THR A 86 -20.40 -8.87 -8.36
C THR A 86 -19.26 -9.53 -9.13
N VAL A 87 -18.29 -10.12 -8.43
CA VAL A 87 -17.15 -10.82 -9.03
C VAL A 87 -17.61 -12.07 -9.76
N GLU A 88 -18.52 -12.87 -9.17
CA GLU A 88 -19.11 -14.03 -9.83
C GLU A 88 -19.84 -13.63 -11.12
N THR A 89 -20.67 -12.58 -11.06
CA THR A 89 -21.40 -12.08 -12.24
C THR A 89 -20.45 -11.56 -13.33
N TYR A 90 -19.44 -10.77 -12.95
CA TYR A 90 -18.46 -10.21 -13.88
C TYR A 90 -17.65 -11.31 -14.58
N THR A 91 -17.06 -12.21 -13.80
CA THR A 91 -16.22 -13.30 -14.32
C THR A 91 -17.03 -14.30 -15.14
N GLN A 92 -18.28 -14.57 -14.76
CA GLN A 92 -19.19 -15.38 -15.56
C GLN A 92 -19.47 -14.73 -16.92
N LYS A 93 -19.84 -13.44 -16.94
CA LYS A 93 -20.12 -12.71 -18.20
C LYS A 93 -18.89 -12.61 -19.11
N ALA A 94 -17.72 -12.36 -18.53
CA ALA A 94 -16.46 -12.31 -19.27
C ALA A 94 -16.12 -13.67 -19.91
N ARG A 95 -16.28 -14.77 -19.14
CA ARG A 95 -16.12 -16.14 -19.66
C ARG A 95 -17.11 -16.45 -20.76
N GLU A 96 -18.39 -16.14 -20.59
CA GLU A 96 -19.44 -16.35 -21.60
C GLU A 96 -19.08 -15.66 -22.92
N THR A 97 -18.67 -14.39 -22.86
CA THR A 97 -18.26 -13.62 -24.05
C THR A 97 -17.03 -14.24 -24.73
N LEU A 98 -16.05 -14.71 -23.96
CA LEU A 98 -14.86 -15.37 -24.51
C LEU A 98 -15.19 -16.75 -25.12
N TYR A 99 -16.11 -17.51 -24.51
CA TYR A 99 -16.59 -18.78 -25.05
C TYR A 99 -17.36 -18.61 -26.36
N GLU A 100 -18.21 -17.57 -26.47
CA GLU A 100 -18.89 -17.23 -27.73
C GLU A 100 -17.89 -16.92 -28.86
N ARG A 101 -16.81 -16.18 -28.54
CA ARG A 101 -15.74 -15.90 -29.50
C ARG A 101 -14.99 -17.17 -29.92
N LEU A 102 -14.81 -18.12 -29.00
CA LEU A 102 -14.17 -19.42 -29.26
C LEU A 102 -14.93 -20.27 -30.29
N GLU A 103 -16.24 -20.10 -30.42
CA GLU A 103 -17.06 -20.82 -31.40
C GLU A 103 -16.74 -20.43 -32.85
N THR A 104 -16.30 -19.19 -33.06
CA THR A 104 -16.03 -18.62 -34.39
C THR A 104 -14.54 -18.35 -34.66
N ALA A 105 -13.68 -18.52 -33.65
CA ALA A 105 -12.26 -18.21 -33.70
C ALA A 105 -11.42 -19.18 -34.54
N SER A 106 -10.47 -18.61 -35.29
CA SER A 106 -9.36 -19.31 -35.94
C SER A 106 -8.37 -19.91 -34.93
N GLU A 107 -7.48 -20.81 -35.36
CA GLU A 107 -6.50 -21.44 -34.46
C GLU A 107 -5.60 -20.43 -33.73
N GLN A 108 -5.24 -19.32 -34.38
CA GLN A 108 -4.41 -18.29 -33.79
C GLN A 108 -5.18 -17.47 -32.73
N GLU A 109 -6.44 -17.14 -33.00
CA GLU A 109 -7.32 -16.45 -32.05
C GLU A 109 -7.68 -17.32 -30.84
N ARG A 110 -7.72 -18.65 -31.01
CA ARG A 110 -7.99 -19.58 -29.90
C ARG A 110 -6.94 -19.49 -28.80
N ALA A 111 -5.66 -19.35 -29.16
CA ALA A 111 -4.58 -19.19 -28.17
C ALA A 111 -4.72 -17.88 -27.39
N GLU A 112 -5.05 -16.77 -28.06
CA GLU A 112 -5.28 -15.49 -27.41
C GLU A 112 -6.52 -15.51 -26.51
N ILE A 113 -7.61 -16.15 -26.96
CA ILE A 113 -8.83 -16.29 -26.14
C ILE A 113 -8.55 -17.17 -24.92
N GLN A 114 -7.75 -18.23 -25.05
CA GLN A 114 -7.37 -19.07 -23.92
C GLN A 114 -6.53 -18.29 -22.89
N ALA A 115 -5.58 -17.46 -23.34
CA ALA A 115 -4.80 -16.60 -22.45
C ALA A 115 -5.70 -15.63 -21.67
N ARG A 116 -6.72 -15.04 -22.33
CA ARG A 116 -7.72 -14.18 -21.66
C ARG A 116 -8.61 -14.94 -20.69
N LEU A 117 -8.96 -16.20 -20.98
CA LEU A 117 -9.71 -17.03 -20.04
C LEU A 117 -8.88 -17.36 -18.79
N ASP A 118 -7.59 -17.63 -18.96
CA ASP A 118 -6.68 -17.88 -17.86
C ASP A 118 -6.48 -16.62 -17.01
N GLU A 119 -6.44 -15.44 -17.63
CA GLU A 119 -6.43 -14.12 -16.96
C GLU A 119 -7.70 -13.90 -16.14
N VAL A 120 -8.89 -14.11 -16.71
CA VAL A 120 -10.18 -13.97 -15.97
C VAL A 120 -10.25 -14.94 -14.79
N LEU A 121 -9.74 -16.16 -14.93
CA LEU A 121 -9.67 -17.14 -13.85
C LEU A 121 -8.71 -16.70 -12.73
N LEU A 122 -7.59 -16.07 -13.11
CA LEU A 122 -6.62 -15.53 -12.18
C LEU A 122 -7.21 -14.37 -11.38
N GLU A 123 -7.88 -13.42 -12.06
CA GLU A 123 -8.61 -12.32 -11.43
C GLU A 123 -9.66 -12.83 -10.45
N GLU A 124 -10.46 -13.83 -10.83
CA GLU A 124 -11.47 -14.45 -9.96
C GLU A 124 -10.84 -15.00 -8.66
N ARG A 125 -9.67 -15.65 -8.76
CA ARG A 125 -8.96 -16.21 -7.59
C ARG A 125 -8.41 -15.10 -6.69
N VAL A 126 -7.77 -14.09 -7.28
CA VAL A 126 -7.24 -12.93 -6.56
C VAL A 126 -8.36 -12.21 -5.79
N LEU A 127 -9.49 -11.95 -6.46
CA LEU A 127 -10.64 -11.28 -5.86
C LEU A 127 -11.31 -12.12 -4.78
N ASN A 128 -11.39 -13.45 -4.94
CA ASN A 128 -11.90 -14.32 -3.88
C ASN A 128 -10.99 -14.35 -2.65
N VAL A 129 -9.66 -14.34 -2.83
CA VAL A 129 -8.71 -14.19 -1.71
C VAL A 129 -8.86 -12.82 -1.06
N LEU A 130 -9.01 -11.74 -1.83
CA LEU A 130 -9.29 -10.39 -1.34
C LEU A 130 -10.56 -10.35 -0.48
N ILE A 131 -11.67 -10.87 -0.99
CA ILE A 131 -12.92 -10.89 -0.24
C ILE A 131 -12.76 -11.74 1.02
N GLY A 132 -12.12 -12.91 0.94
CA GLY A 132 -11.86 -13.76 2.10
C GLY A 132 -11.00 -13.10 3.17
N ALA A 133 -9.94 -12.38 2.76
CA ALA A 133 -9.02 -11.68 3.63
C ALA A 133 -9.67 -10.48 4.32
N VAL A 134 -10.46 -9.71 3.57
CA VAL A 134 -11.14 -8.50 4.03
C VAL A 134 -12.29 -8.86 4.97
N THR A 135 -13.10 -9.85 4.63
CA THR A 135 -14.33 -10.16 5.36
C THR A 135 -14.13 -11.13 6.53
N GLY A 136 -13.06 -11.92 6.52
CA GLY A 136 -12.90 -13.06 7.43
C GLY A 136 -13.95 -14.16 7.23
N MET A 137 -14.81 -14.06 6.20
CA MET A 137 -15.96 -14.94 5.91
C MET A 137 -15.66 -15.98 4.82
N GLY A 138 -14.39 -16.22 4.48
CA GLY A 138 -14.02 -17.29 3.54
C GLY A 138 -14.30 -18.68 4.12
N GLY A 139 -15.07 -19.51 3.41
CA GLY A 139 -15.31 -20.93 3.76
C GLY A 139 -14.05 -21.81 3.76
N SER A 140 -12.89 -21.25 3.39
CA SER A 140 -11.56 -21.82 3.53
C SER A 140 -10.66 -20.83 4.28
N ALA A 141 -9.77 -21.32 5.14
CA ALA A 141 -8.81 -20.48 5.83
C ALA A 141 -7.88 -19.84 4.79
N VAL A 142 -7.94 -18.51 4.64
CA VAL A 142 -6.98 -17.76 3.83
C VAL A 142 -5.59 -17.93 4.46
N THR A 143 -4.67 -18.58 3.74
CA THR A 143 -3.31 -18.83 4.22
C THR A 143 -2.38 -17.69 3.83
N LYS A 144 -1.22 -17.60 4.48
CA LYS A 144 -0.15 -16.66 4.11
C LYS A 144 0.23 -16.84 2.64
N GLU A 145 0.36 -18.07 2.18
CA GLU A 145 0.77 -18.41 0.82
C GLU A 145 -0.28 -17.96 -0.20
N ALA A 146 -1.57 -18.10 0.12
CA ALA A 146 -2.65 -17.61 -0.73
C ALA A 146 -2.64 -16.08 -0.84
N LEU A 147 -2.45 -15.37 0.28
CA LEU A 147 -2.31 -13.91 0.30
C LEU A 147 -1.09 -13.44 -0.50
N SER A 148 0.06 -14.07 -0.29
CA SER A 148 1.31 -13.74 -1.00
C SER A 148 1.20 -14.01 -2.50
N ALA A 149 0.59 -15.13 -2.91
CA ALA A 149 0.33 -15.41 -4.32
C ALA A 149 -0.61 -14.36 -4.95
N ALA A 150 -1.70 -14.00 -4.27
CA ALA A 150 -2.59 -12.96 -4.77
C ALA A 150 -1.91 -11.58 -4.81
N ALA A 151 -1.04 -11.26 -3.84
CA ALA A 151 -0.22 -10.05 -3.84
C ALA A 151 0.75 -10.02 -5.03
N ASP A 152 1.37 -11.16 -5.37
CA ASP A 152 2.24 -11.30 -6.55
C ASP A 152 1.49 -10.97 -7.84
N GLU A 153 0.29 -11.53 -8.01
CA GLU A 153 -0.50 -11.31 -9.23
C GLU A 153 -0.99 -9.86 -9.33
N MET A 154 -1.53 -9.28 -8.26
CA MET A 154 -1.89 -7.85 -8.25
C MET A 154 -0.67 -6.98 -8.55
N ARG A 155 0.50 -7.32 -8.02
CA ARG A 155 1.74 -6.62 -8.32
C ARG A 155 2.11 -6.74 -9.81
N LYS A 156 2.05 -7.93 -10.42
CA LYS A 156 2.32 -8.10 -11.87
C LYS A 156 1.40 -7.26 -12.74
N ILE A 157 0.09 -7.31 -12.46
CA ILE A 157 -0.91 -6.50 -13.19
C ILE A 157 -0.56 -5.02 -13.06
N MET A 158 -0.23 -4.54 -11.85
CA MET A 158 0.14 -3.13 -11.66
C MET A 158 1.47 -2.75 -12.30
N ILE A 159 2.46 -3.66 -12.35
CA ILE A 159 3.71 -3.42 -13.08
C ILE A 159 3.44 -3.26 -14.57
N GLU A 160 2.61 -4.14 -15.15
CA GLU A 160 2.26 -4.08 -16.57
C GLU A 160 1.49 -2.80 -16.88
N ASP A 161 0.49 -2.47 -16.07
CA ASP A 161 -0.27 -1.23 -16.19
C ASP A 161 0.63 0.02 -16.02
N SER A 162 1.56 0.03 -15.05
CA SER A 162 2.52 1.15 -14.88
C SER A 162 3.41 1.35 -16.09
N ARG A 163 3.76 0.28 -16.82
CA ARG A 163 4.60 0.36 -18.02
C ARG A 163 3.89 0.94 -19.23
N THR A 164 2.57 1.03 -19.21
CA THR A 164 1.81 1.66 -20.31
C THR A 164 2.11 3.16 -20.41
N PHE A 165 2.39 3.81 -19.27
CA PHE A 165 2.84 5.19 -19.27
C PHE A 165 4.32 5.30 -19.65
N VAL A 166 4.59 5.75 -20.87
CA VAL A 166 5.96 5.96 -21.38
C VAL A 166 6.66 7.21 -20.82
N GLY A 167 5.91 8.05 -20.10
CA GLY A 167 6.43 9.13 -19.28
C GLY A 167 6.29 10.55 -19.85
N VAL A 168 6.60 11.53 -18.99
CA VAL A 168 6.83 12.93 -19.37
C VAL A 168 8.33 13.18 -19.43
N VAL A 169 8.82 13.68 -20.57
CA VAL A 169 10.24 13.96 -20.80
C VAL A 169 10.52 15.45 -20.77
N ASP A 170 11.59 15.85 -20.11
CA ASP A 170 12.08 17.24 -20.13
C ASP A 170 13.13 17.50 -21.23
N ASP A 171 13.53 18.75 -21.36
CA ASP A 171 14.52 19.22 -22.33
C ASP A 171 15.94 18.71 -22.06
N GLU A 172 16.18 18.13 -20.88
CA GLU A 172 17.43 17.48 -20.48
C GLU A 172 17.40 15.96 -20.70
N GLY A 173 16.24 15.42 -21.10
CA GLY A 173 16.02 14.00 -21.34
C GLY A 173 15.67 13.20 -20.08
N ASN A 174 15.40 13.86 -18.95
CA ASN A 174 14.88 13.19 -17.76
C ASN A 174 13.42 12.80 -18.00
N VAL A 175 13.06 11.59 -17.58
CA VAL A 175 11.71 11.05 -17.78
C VAL A 175 11.07 10.80 -16.41
N LEU A 176 9.86 11.30 -16.22
CA LEU A 176 8.96 10.87 -15.15
C LEU A 176 7.96 9.85 -15.71
N ASP A 177 8.10 8.59 -15.32
CA ASP A 177 7.15 7.51 -15.61
C ASP A 177 6.61 6.90 -14.31
N ASN A 178 5.93 5.75 -14.38
CA ASN A 178 5.35 5.09 -13.22
C ASN A 178 6.23 3.98 -12.60
N ILE A 179 7.49 3.80 -13.04
CA ILE A 179 8.29 2.62 -12.68
C ILE A 179 9.79 2.86 -12.45
N SER A 180 10.35 3.96 -12.96
CA SER A 180 11.79 4.23 -13.02
C SER A 180 12.44 4.60 -11.68
N GLY A 181 11.65 4.74 -10.62
CA GLY A 181 12.16 5.14 -9.31
C GLY A 181 13.10 4.09 -8.71
N PRO A 182 14.06 4.47 -7.88
CA PRO A 182 14.99 3.52 -7.26
C PRO A 182 14.29 2.67 -6.17
N SER A 183 14.31 1.35 -6.31
CA SER A 183 13.79 0.39 -5.32
C SER A 183 14.46 -0.98 -5.46
N VAL A 184 14.49 -1.76 -4.37
CA VAL A 184 14.77 -3.20 -4.49
C VAL A 184 13.51 -3.99 -4.82
N GLY A 185 12.34 -3.36 -4.71
CA GLY A 185 11.04 -3.94 -5.01
C GLY A 185 10.65 -5.09 -4.07
N VAL A 186 9.68 -5.89 -4.51
CA VAL A 186 9.25 -7.10 -3.80
C VAL A 186 9.99 -8.30 -4.39
N ARG A 187 10.50 -9.19 -3.53
CA ARG A 187 11.32 -10.36 -3.94
C ARG A 187 12.53 -10.02 -4.83
N GLY A 188 13.01 -8.77 -4.80
CA GLY A 188 14.17 -8.35 -5.58
C GLY A 188 13.87 -8.07 -7.06
N ASP A 189 12.60 -7.84 -7.43
CA ASP A 189 12.24 -7.48 -8.81
C ASP A 189 12.79 -6.11 -9.25
N GLY A 190 13.29 -5.29 -8.31
CA GLY A 190 13.91 -4.00 -8.59
C GLY A 190 12.93 -2.91 -9.05
N ILE A 191 11.62 -3.16 -8.92
CA ILE A 191 10.59 -2.26 -9.43
C ILE A 191 10.04 -1.37 -8.31
N LYS A 192 10.01 -0.05 -8.56
CA LYS A 192 9.35 0.94 -7.72
C LYS A 192 7.90 1.15 -8.15
N LEU A 193 6.97 0.52 -7.45
CA LEU A 193 5.53 0.83 -7.59
C LEU A 193 5.01 1.74 -6.48
N GLY A 194 5.72 1.89 -5.36
CA GLY A 194 5.22 2.71 -4.27
C GLY A 194 5.14 4.20 -4.63
N GLY A 195 3.99 4.83 -4.39
CA GLY A 195 3.75 6.25 -4.60
C GLY A 195 2.50 6.47 -5.45
N THR A 196 2.10 7.73 -5.61
CA THR A 196 0.98 8.07 -6.48
C THR A 196 1.40 8.04 -7.95
N ARG A 197 0.58 7.44 -8.81
CA ARG A 197 0.75 7.45 -10.27
C ARG A 197 0.77 8.87 -10.84
N ALA A 198 1.36 9.05 -12.01
CA ALA A 198 1.34 10.35 -12.65
C ALA A 198 -0.10 10.85 -12.89
N ASP A 199 -0.33 12.13 -12.59
CA ASP A 199 -1.54 12.86 -12.89
C ASP A 199 -1.19 13.99 -13.86
N LEU A 200 -1.60 13.85 -15.12
CA LEU A 200 -1.26 14.82 -16.17
C LEU A 200 -1.99 16.16 -16.00
N ASP A 201 -3.13 16.22 -15.31
CA ASP A 201 -3.79 17.50 -15.04
C ASP A 201 -3.09 18.24 -13.91
N ALA A 202 -2.60 17.52 -12.90
CA ALA A 202 -1.75 18.10 -11.86
C ALA A 202 -0.39 18.51 -12.44
N LEU A 203 0.22 17.68 -13.28
CA LEU A 203 1.55 17.89 -13.84
C LEU A 203 1.57 18.95 -14.96
N CYS A 204 0.76 18.78 -16.00
CA CYS A 204 0.70 19.70 -17.15
C CYS A 204 -0.19 20.92 -16.89
N GLY A 205 -1.13 20.81 -15.94
CA GLY A 205 -2.23 21.75 -15.76
C GLY A 205 -3.47 21.31 -16.53
N SER A 206 -4.66 21.66 -16.05
CA SER A 206 -5.92 21.41 -16.77
C SER A 206 -6.00 22.12 -18.12
N ASP A 207 -5.19 23.16 -18.31
CA ASP A 207 -4.98 23.89 -19.56
C ASP A 207 -3.75 23.41 -20.35
N ASN A 208 -3.10 22.34 -19.91
CA ASN A 208 -1.86 21.78 -20.46
C ASN A 208 -0.64 22.72 -20.47
N LYS A 209 -0.69 23.93 -19.88
CA LYS A 209 0.33 24.96 -20.11
C LYS A 209 1.77 24.52 -19.81
N ARG A 210 1.98 23.58 -18.88
CA ARG A 210 3.32 23.08 -18.49
C ARG A 210 3.82 21.94 -19.37
N CYS A 211 3.05 21.50 -20.35
CA CYS A 211 3.44 20.51 -21.35
C CYS A 211 3.24 21.09 -22.76
N MET A 212 3.96 20.54 -23.74
CA MET A 212 3.79 20.94 -25.13
C MET A 212 2.44 20.44 -25.66
N THR A 213 1.81 21.23 -26.52
CA THR A 213 0.52 20.89 -27.13
C THR A 213 0.55 21.01 -28.64
N ASN A 214 -0.27 20.20 -29.31
CA ASN A 214 -0.57 20.37 -30.73
C ASN A 214 -1.55 21.53 -30.94
N ASP A 215 -1.77 21.93 -32.20
CA ASP A 215 -2.68 23.03 -32.56
C ASP A 215 -4.13 22.79 -32.10
N ASP A 216 -4.55 21.53 -31.94
CA ASP A 216 -5.87 21.13 -31.45
C ASP A 216 -5.98 21.14 -29.91
N GLY A 217 -4.91 21.49 -29.20
CA GLY A 217 -4.84 21.52 -27.73
C GLY A 217 -4.53 20.19 -27.06
N SER A 218 -4.39 19.09 -27.81
CA SER A 218 -3.93 17.80 -27.29
C SER A 218 -2.44 17.85 -26.90
N LEU A 219 -2.00 16.96 -26.00
CA LEU A 219 -0.59 16.89 -25.61
C LEU A 219 0.27 16.44 -26.80
N ALA A 220 1.36 17.17 -27.05
CA ALA A 220 2.31 16.83 -28.11
C ALA A 220 3.26 15.73 -27.64
N LEU A 221 3.25 14.61 -28.35
CA LEU A 221 4.10 13.45 -28.06
C LEU A 221 5.36 13.46 -28.92
N ASN A 222 6.48 13.00 -28.38
CA ASN A 222 7.69 12.74 -29.16
C ASN A 222 7.60 11.40 -29.92
N ASP A 223 8.65 11.05 -30.68
CA ASP A 223 8.72 9.79 -31.45
C ASP A 223 8.63 8.51 -30.58
N LYS A 224 8.78 8.64 -29.26
CA LYS A 224 8.64 7.54 -28.27
C LYS A 224 7.28 7.54 -27.59
N GLY A 225 6.35 8.41 -28.00
CA GLY A 225 5.04 8.56 -27.38
C GLY A 225 5.02 9.34 -26.06
N GLN A 226 6.14 9.98 -25.68
CA GLN A 226 6.26 10.66 -24.39
C GLN A 226 5.70 12.07 -24.46
N VAL A 227 5.01 12.49 -23.40
CA VAL A 227 4.57 13.87 -23.23
C VAL A 227 5.80 14.75 -23.05
N GLN A 228 5.84 15.90 -23.72
CA GLN A 228 7.00 16.79 -23.65
C GLN A 228 6.74 17.92 -22.66
N TRP A 229 7.65 18.11 -21.70
CA TRP A 229 7.60 19.21 -20.74
C TRP A 229 7.79 20.56 -21.44
N ASN A 230 7.00 21.56 -21.07
CA ASN A 230 7.14 22.92 -21.54
C ASN A 230 7.74 23.80 -20.44
N ARG A 231 9.06 23.95 -20.47
CA ARG A 231 9.82 24.77 -19.51
C ARG A 231 9.33 26.22 -19.49
N ASP A 232 9.01 26.81 -20.64
CA ASP A 232 8.51 28.19 -20.72
C ASP A 232 7.14 28.32 -20.06
N GLY A 233 6.24 27.38 -20.34
CA GLY A 233 4.92 27.31 -19.71
C GLY A 233 4.95 26.96 -18.22
N ALA A 234 6.06 26.40 -17.74
CA ALA A 234 6.38 26.17 -16.33
C ALA A 234 7.20 27.31 -15.69
N GLY A 235 7.23 28.50 -16.29
CA GLY A 235 7.91 29.66 -15.71
C GLY A 235 9.44 29.52 -15.66
N GLY A 236 10.02 28.77 -16.60
CA GLY A 236 11.45 28.51 -16.70
C GLY A 236 11.94 27.34 -15.85
N GLN A 237 11.05 26.62 -15.15
CA GLN A 237 11.43 25.50 -14.29
C GLN A 237 11.62 24.20 -15.08
N SER A 238 12.66 23.43 -14.76
CA SER A 238 12.76 22.04 -15.20
C SER A 238 11.67 21.19 -14.53
N LEU A 239 11.37 20.03 -15.11
CA LEU A 239 10.40 19.08 -14.54
C LEU A 239 10.76 18.74 -13.09
N ALA A 240 12.02 18.38 -12.83
CA ALA A 240 12.50 18.07 -11.49
C ALA A 240 12.36 19.26 -10.52
N ALA A 241 12.65 20.48 -10.96
CA ALA A 241 12.51 21.68 -10.13
C ALA A 241 11.03 21.96 -9.80
N TRP A 242 10.13 21.79 -10.78
CA TRP A 242 8.70 21.97 -10.57
C TRP A 242 8.13 20.92 -9.59
N LEU A 243 8.54 19.65 -9.70
CA LEU A 243 8.16 18.59 -8.77
C LEU A 243 8.56 18.89 -7.32
N GLY A 244 9.61 19.69 -7.11
CA GLY A 244 10.04 20.16 -5.79
C GLY A 244 9.24 21.35 -5.22
N THR A 245 8.34 21.95 -6.00
CA THR A 245 7.47 23.04 -5.53
C THR A 245 6.33 22.53 -4.65
N GLU A 246 5.66 23.42 -3.93
CA GLU A 246 4.47 23.06 -3.16
C GLU A 246 3.38 22.42 -4.05
N ASP A 247 3.17 22.93 -5.26
CA ASP A 247 2.21 22.37 -6.20
C ASP A 247 2.64 21.01 -6.75
N GLY A 248 3.93 20.83 -7.05
CA GLY A 248 4.47 19.53 -7.48
C GLY A 248 4.36 18.45 -6.39
N GLN A 249 4.59 18.82 -5.13
CA GLN A 249 4.47 17.91 -4.00
C GLN A 249 3.03 17.49 -3.69
N LYS A 250 2.01 18.26 -4.12
CA LYS A 250 0.60 17.87 -4.00
C LYS A 250 0.23 16.65 -4.84
N MET A 251 1.05 16.27 -5.83
CA MET A 251 0.85 15.02 -6.56
C MET A 251 1.15 13.78 -5.72
N ALA A 252 1.93 13.92 -4.64
CA ALA A 252 2.15 12.83 -3.72
C ALA A 252 0.90 12.58 -2.87
N GLY A 253 0.56 11.32 -2.67
CA GLY A 253 -0.52 10.92 -1.77
C GLY A 253 -0.19 11.19 -0.30
N LEU A 254 -1.14 10.90 0.59
CA LEU A 254 -1.03 11.17 2.03
C LEU A 254 0.16 10.49 2.71
N THR A 255 0.51 9.29 2.27
CA THR A 255 1.69 8.57 2.75
C THR A 255 2.98 9.05 2.09
N GLY A 256 2.89 9.84 1.02
CA GLY A 256 4.00 10.37 0.25
C GLY A 256 4.34 9.54 -0.98
N GLY A 257 5.21 10.11 -1.82
CA GLY A 257 5.78 9.47 -2.99
C GLY A 257 5.00 9.74 -4.27
N ILE A 258 5.75 9.88 -5.36
CA ILE A 258 5.26 9.87 -6.73
C ILE A 258 5.97 8.70 -7.40
N GLN A 259 5.26 7.88 -8.16
CA GLN A 259 5.89 6.81 -8.94
C GLN A 259 6.92 7.40 -9.93
N GLY A 260 7.94 6.61 -10.28
CA GLY A 260 9.08 7.07 -11.08
C GLY A 260 10.11 7.93 -10.33
N MET A 261 9.78 8.41 -9.13
CA MET A 261 10.68 9.24 -8.31
C MET A 261 11.30 8.47 -7.14
N LYS A 262 12.27 9.10 -6.46
CA LYS A 262 12.80 8.60 -5.19
C LYS A 262 11.67 8.52 -4.16
N GLY A 263 11.56 7.37 -3.51
CA GLY A 263 10.49 7.10 -2.56
C GLY A 263 10.50 8.05 -1.36
N THR A 264 9.31 8.46 -0.94
CA THR A 264 9.11 9.24 0.28
C THR A 264 8.04 8.61 1.17
N LEU A 265 8.18 8.80 2.47
CA LEU A 265 7.19 8.44 3.48
C LEU A 265 6.97 9.67 4.37
N PHE A 266 5.75 10.21 4.38
CA PHE A 266 5.40 11.47 5.06
C PHE A 266 6.34 12.63 4.68
N GLY A 267 6.61 12.77 3.38
CA GLY A 267 7.50 13.79 2.81
C GLY A 267 9.00 13.56 3.06
N ARG A 268 9.39 12.52 3.80
CA ARG A 268 10.81 12.18 4.02
C ARG A 268 11.27 11.15 3.03
N GLN A 269 12.35 11.44 2.30
CA GLN A 269 12.97 10.49 1.38
C GLN A 269 13.51 9.27 2.15
N TYR A 270 13.37 8.09 1.54
CA TYR A 270 14.04 6.88 1.99
C TYR A 270 14.94 6.32 0.89
N GLU A 271 15.91 5.50 1.29
CA GLU A 271 16.81 4.84 0.36
C GLU A 271 16.23 3.52 -0.14
N SER A 272 16.58 3.15 -1.37
CA SER A 272 16.31 1.82 -1.91
C SER A 272 16.91 0.74 -1.00
N GLY A 273 16.16 -0.34 -0.74
CA GLY A 273 16.56 -1.43 0.14
C GLY A 273 16.36 -1.18 1.63
N SER A 274 15.97 0.04 2.02
CA SER A 274 15.58 0.36 3.40
C SER A 274 14.33 -0.40 3.83
N TRP A 275 14.03 -0.39 5.13
CA TRP A 275 12.80 -1.00 5.63
C TRP A 275 11.56 -0.25 5.12
N GLN A 276 11.65 1.07 4.89
CA GLN A 276 10.57 1.87 4.31
C GLN A 276 10.31 1.47 2.87
N ASP A 277 11.36 1.29 2.06
CA ASP A 277 11.24 0.82 0.67
C ASP A 277 10.52 -0.52 0.63
N LYS A 278 11.00 -1.50 1.40
CA LYS A 278 10.38 -2.84 1.46
C LYS A 278 8.93 -2.81 1.95
N LEU A 279 8.64 -1.99 2.97
CA LEU A 279 7.29 -1.85 3.50
C LEU A 279 6.35 -1.25 2.45
N ILE A 280 6.74 -0.13 1.83
CA ILE A 280 5.92 0.55 0.84
C ILE A 280 5.68 -0.35 -0.39
N GLU A 281 6.70 -1.03 -0.88
CA GLU A 281 6.56 -1.93 -2.04
C GLU A 281 5.69 -3.15 -1.76
N ALA A 282 5.68 -3.66 -0.52
CA ALA A 282 4.79 -4.74 -0.11
C ALA A 282 3.31 -4.33 -0.16
N PHE A 283 3.00 -3.04 0.05
CA PHE A 283 1.65 -2.50 -0.12
C PHE A 283 1.34 -2.14 -1.57
N ALA A 284 2.33 -1.63 -2.32
CA ALA A 284 2.10 -0.91 -3.57
C ALA A 284 1.24 -1.67 -4.60
N GLY A 285 1.54 -2.95 -4.87
CA GLY A 285 0.80 -3.73 -5.87
C GLY A 285 -0.68 -3.91 -5.52
N THR A 286 -0.97 -4.35 -4.30
CA THR A 286 -2.36 -4.53 -3.84
C THR A 286 -3.08 -3.20 -3.65
N HIS A 287 -2.38 -2.18 -3.13
CA HIS A 287 -2.94 -0.85 -2.91
C HIS A 287 -3.36 -0.19 -4.21
N ASP A 288 -2.51 -0.22 -5.24
CA ASP A 288 -2.84 0.36 -6.55
C ASP A 288 -3.88 -0.46 -7.30
N TYR A 289 -3.88 -1.78 -7.15
CA TYR A 289 -4.92 -2.61 -7.76
C TYR A 289 -6.29 -2.30 -7.17
N VAL A 290 -6.41 -2.29 -5.83
CA VAL A 290 -7.69 -2.06 -5.13
C VAL A 290 -8.12 -0.59 -5.18
N GLY A 291 -7.20 0.32 -4.89
CA GLY A 291 -7.44 1.76 -4.82
C GLY A 291 -7.57 2.39 -6.20
N GLY A 292 -6.87 1.85 -7.19
CA GLY A 292 -6.73 2.43 -8.52
C GLY A 292 -7.46 1.68 -9.62
N SER A 293 -6.90 0.55 -10.05
CA SER A 293 -7.40 -0.20 -11.21
C SER A 293 -8.85 -0.67 -11.01
N LEU A 294 -9.15 -1.30 -9.87
CA LEU A 294 -10.47 -1.85 -9.57
C LEU A 294 -11.54 -0.75 -9.39
N SER A 295 -11.13 0.46 -8.96
CA SER A 295 -12.05 1.59 -8.79
C SER A 295 -12.30 2.37 -10.09
N GLY A 296 -11.56 2.07 -11.16
CA GLY A 296 -11.59 2.83 -12.41
C GLY A 296 -10.89 4.19 -12.31
N LEU A 297 -9.91 4.31 -11.40
CA LEU A 297 -9.09 5.51 -11.22
C LEU A 297 -8.14 5.72 -12.40
N TYR A 298 -7.58 4.64 -12.91
CA TYR A 298 -6.55 4.68 -13.94
C TYR A 298 -7.16 4.72 -15.34
N ASP A 299 -6.57 5.54 -16.21
CA ASP A 299 -6.93 5.61 -17.63
C ASP A 299 -6.15 4.58 -18.46
N GLU A 300 -6.35 4.61 -19.78
CA GLU A 300 -5.71 3.68 -20.72
C GLU A 300 -4.18 3.83 -20.80
N GLN A 301 -3.61 4.89 -20.22
CA GLN A 301 -2.16 5.08 -20.08
C GLN A 301 -1.66 4.64 -18.69
N GLY A 302 -2.50 4.00 -17.88
CA GLY A 302 -2.13 3.58 -16.53
C GLY A 302 -1.88 4.76 -15.60
N ASN A 303 -2.42 5.95 -15.90
CA ASN A 303 -2.26 7.16 -15.09
C ASN A 303 -3.56 7.51 -14.37
N ALA A 304 -3.50 8.41 -13.40
CA ALA A 304 -4.71 8.97 -12.85
C ALA A 304 -5.52 9.65 -13.96
N ALA A 305 -6.79 9.26 -14.14
CA ALA A 305 -7.59 9.71 -15.26
C ALA A 305 -7.68 11.25 -15.35
N ARG A 306 -7.65 11.77 -16.58
CA ARG A 306 -7.78 13.20 -16.84
C ARG A 306 -9.22 13.70 -16.73
N GLY A 307 -9.39 15.01 -16.52
CA GLY A 307 -10.67 15.71 -16.48
C GLY A 307 -11.54 15.32 -15.29
N ARG A 308 -10.95 14.83 -14.19
CA ARG A 308 -11.70 14.44 -13.00
C ARG A 308 -12.28 15.68 -12.33
N SER A 309 -13.58 15.65 -12.02
CA SER A 309 -14.20 16.67 -11.18
C SER A 309 -13.66 16.59 -9.74
N ASP A 310 -13.74 17.70 -9.00
CA ASP A 310 -13.32 17.75 -7.59
C ASP A 310 -13.99 16.66 -6.75
N MET A 311 -15.27 16.37 -7.02
CA MET A 311 -15.99 15.28 -6.36
C MET A 311 -15.38 13.90 -6.66
N LYS A 312 -14.98 13.66 -7.92
CA LYS A 312 -14.37 12.39 -8.32
C LYS A 312 -12.97 12.25 -7.69
N VAL A 313 -12.17 13.32 -7.67
CA VAL A 313 -10.88 13.35 -6.95
C VAL A 313 -11.08 13.05 -5.46
N PHE A 314 -12.03 13.73 -4.80
CA PHE A 314 -12.34 13.49 -3.39
C PHE A 314 -12.72 12.04 -3.09
N LEU A 315 -13.61 11.45 -3.88
CA LEU A 315 -14.03 10.06 -3.71
C LEU A 315 -12.86 9.08 -3.91
N HIS A 316 -11.99 9.35 -4.89
CA HIS A 316 -10.80 8.54 -5.15
C HIS A 316 -9.78 8.62 -4.03
N ASP A 317 -9.55 9.80 -3.46
CA ASP A 317 -8.66 9.97 -2.31
C ASP A 317 -9.18 9.19 -1.09
N ARG A 318 -10.51 9.24 -0.84
CA ARG A 318 -11.13 8.45 0.22
C ARG A 318 -11.03 6.95 -0.04
N TRP A 319 -11.19 6.52 -1.28
CA TRP A 319 -11.08 5.10 -1.65
C TRP A 319 -9.66 4.57 -1.52
N SER A 320 -8.66 5.38 -1.91
CA SER A 320 -7.24 5.05 -1.75
C SER A 320 -6.86 4.87 -0.28
N GLU A 321 -7.42 5.68 0.63
CA GLU A 321 -7.23 5.47 2.07
C GLU A 321 -7.82 4.15 2.56
N ILE A 322 -9.00 3.75 2.07
CA ILE A 322 -9.64 2.47 2.40
C ILE A 322 -8.83 1.29 1.84
N ALA A 323 -8.13 1.47 0.72
CA ALA A 323 -7.28 0.44 0.14
C ALA A 323 -6.10 0.07 1.05
N ILE A 324 -5.65 0.96 1.94
CA ILE A 324 -4.56 0.67 2.89
C ILE A 324 -4.90 -0.49 3.85
N PRO A 325 -5.95 -0.43 4.69
CA PRO A 325 -6.31 -1.53 5.58
C PRO A 325 -6.69 -2.80 4.81
N VAL A 326 -7.25 -2.67 3.60
CA VAL A 326 -7.55 -3.81 2.72
C VAL A 326 -6.28 -4.50 2.20
N SER A 327 -5.22 -3.73 1.91
CA SER A 327 -3.93 -4.24 1.42
C SER A 327 -3.05 -4.81 2.54
N ALA A 328 -3.28 -4.42 3.79
CA ALA A 328 -2.48 -4.84 4.93
C ALA A 328 -2.27 -6.36 5.07
N PRO A 329 -3.27 -7.25 4.94
CA PRO A 329 -3.04 -8.70 5.01
C PRO A 329 -2.12 -9.23 3.89
N PHE A 330 -2.19 -8.64 2.69
CA PHE A 330 -1.34 -8.99 1.55
C PHE A 330 0.10 -8.52 1.76
N ALA A 331 0.26 -7.25 2.14
CA ALA A 331 1.57 -6.69 2.46
C ALA A 331 2.24 -7.41 3.62
N ALA A 332 1.47 -7.78 4.65
CA ALA A 332 1.96 -8.59 5.75
C ALA A 332 2.46 -9.97 5.26
N ALA A 333 1.79 -10.57 4.26
CA ALA A 333 2.14 -11.89 3.75
C ALA A 333 3.52 -11.87 3.05
N GLU A 334 3.83 -10.75 2.42
CA GLU A 334 5.14 -10.47 1.81
C GLU A 334 6.20 -10.07 2.82
N ALA A 335 5.87 -9.17 3.77
CA ALA A 335 6.86 -8.52 4.62
C ALA A 335 7.19 -9.27 5.92
N LEU A 336 6.26 -10.05 6.46
CA LEU A 336 6.44 -10.68 7.77
C LEU A 336 7.06 -12.09 7.65
N PRO A 337 8.03 -12.42 8.52
CA PRO A 337 8.61 -13.75 8.52
C PRO A 337 7.57 -14.80 8.96
N PRO A 338 7.73 -16.08 8.55
CA PRO A 338 6.78 -17.16 8.86
C PRO A 338 6.45 -17.28 10.36
N GLU A 339 7.41 -17.02 11.24
CA GLU A 339 7.26 -17.12 12.70
C GLU A 339 6.26 -16.08 13.22
N VAL A 340 6.28 -14.86 12.68
CA VAL A 340 5.34 -13.80 13.04
C VAL A 340 3.93 -14.13 12.52
N TRP A 341 3.83 -14.68 11.31
CA TRP A 341 2.56 -15.17 10.78
C TRP A 341 1.95 -16.30 11.61
N ASN A 342 2.77 -17.25 12.05
CA ASN A 342 2.34 -18.30 12.94
C ASN A 342 1.81 -17.74 14.27
N ALA A 343 2.50 -16.76 14.86
CA ALA A 343 2.03 -16.09 16.06
C ALA A 343 0.69 -15.37 15.86
N ILE A 344 0.53 -14.62 14.75
CA ILE A 344 -0.74 -13.97 14.38
C ILE A 344 -1.85 -15.03 14.22
N SER A 345 -1.56 -16.15 13.55
CA SER A 345 -2.54 -17.22 13.34
C SER A 345 -3.01 -17.87 14.65
N ILE A 346 -2.12 -17.99 15.65
CA ILE A 346 -2.44 -18.52 16.98
C ILE A 346 -3.35 -17.54 17.71
N LEU A 347 -2.99 -16.25 17.72
CA LEU A 347 -3.80 -15.18 18.34
C LEU A 347 -5.21 -15.09 17.71
N LEU A 348 -5.32 -15.18 16.38
CA LEU A 348 -6.62 -15.17 15.70
C LEU A 348 -7.48 -16.40 16.03
N ARG A 349 -6.87 -17.56 16.32
CA ARG A 349 -7.60 -18.76 16.76
C ARG A 349 -8.10 -18.64 18.20
N GLU A 350 -7.35 -17.97 19.07
CA GLU A 350 -7.74 -17.75 20.47
C GLU A 350 -8.82 -16.67 20.64
N MET A 351 -9.04 -15.83 19.62
CA MET A 351 -10.10 -14.80 19.61
C MET A 351 -11.46 -15.28 19.03
N ARG A 352 -11.53 -16.51 18.50
CA ARG A 352 -12.78 -17.16 18.07
C ARG A 352 -13.42 -17.94 19.21
#